data_AF-A0A059F3S3-F1
#
_entry.id   AF-A0A059F3S3-F1
#
_cell.length_a   1.000
_cell.length_b   1.000
_cell.length_c   1.000
_cell.angle_alpha   90.00
_cell.angle_beta   90.00
_cell.angle_gamma   90.00
#
_symmetry.space_group_name_H-M   'P 1'
#
loop_
_entity.id
_entity.type
_entity.pdbx_description
1 polymer ?
#
loop_
_entity_poly.entity_id
_entity_poly.type
_entity_poly.pdbx_seq_one_letter_code
_entity_poly.pdbx_strand_id
1 'polypeptide(L)'
;MLILGIMYFELDDSDPAIQSLAGLASFLTINTVFGTSSPIFNTFAIEKKIIMRERNSGLYNGFDAYFTKLMVESLVSSMFITIYIFGICLMTKAALGFKFISKFIFLHISLVNYSCSFALAISAIVQNHMISQVVGSMINILFILNGGFYSNSEAIPRFIKWLSLISPINYAFKASL
;
A
#
# COMPACT_ATOMS: atom_id res chain seq x y z
N MET A 1 -3.47 -13.05 -7.20
CA MET A 1 -2.87 -13.14 -8.55
C MET A 1 -3.78 -13.87 -9.52
N LEU A 2 -4.03 -15.17 -9.34
CA LEU A 2 -4.69 -16.00 -10.36
C LEU A 2 -6.10 -15.50 -10.75
N ILE A 3 -6.93 -15.14 -9.77
CA ILE A 3 -8.30 -14.66 -10.03
C ILE A 3 -8.29 -13.37 -10.86
N LEU A 4 -7.47 -12.38 -10.49
CA LEU A 4 -7.34 -11.12 -11.23
C LEU A 4 -6.76 -11.35 -12.63
N GLY A 5 -5.75 -12.21 -12.74
CA GLY A 5 -5.15 -12.51 -14.05
C GLY A 5 -6.11 -13.21 -15.01
N ILE A 6 -7.09 -13.97 -14.50
CA ILE A 6 -8.16 -14.56 -15.31
C ILE A 6 -9.22 -13.52 -15.66
N MET A 7 -9.60 -12.64 -14.74
CA MET A 7 -10.62 -11.60 -14.99
C MET A 7 -10.19 -10.54 -16.02
N TYR A 8 -8.89 -10.26 -16.10
CA TYR A 8 -8.31 -9.27 -17.02
C TYR A 8 -7.46 -9.92 -18.12
N PHE A 9 -7.79 -11.16 -18.49
CA PHE A 9 -7.10 -11.88 -19.56
C PHE A 9 -7.49 -11.32 -20.93
N GLU A 10 -6.51 -10.85 -21.70
CA GLU A 10 -6.66 -10.33 -23.08
C GLU A 10 -7.69 -9.21 -23.21
N LEU A 11 -7.34 -8.03 -22.68
CA LEU A 11 -8.17 -6.84 -22.79
C LEU A 11 -8.05 -6.20 -24.19
N ASP A 12 -9.17 -6.06 -24.90
CA ASP A 12 -9.27 -5.39 -26.22
C ASP A 12 -9.15 -3.86 -26.10
N ASP A 13 -8.74 -3.15 -27.16
CA ASP A 13 -8.54 -1.68 -27.17
C ASP A 13 -9.85 -0.84 -27.20
N SER A 14 -10.93 -1.32 -26.56
CA SER A 14 -12.23 -0.62 -26.51
C SER A 14 -12.30 0.38 -25.35
N ASP A 15 -13.12 1.43 -25.46
CA ASP A 15 -13.40 2.37 -24.34
C ASP A 15 -13.72 1.69 -22.97
N PRO A 16 -14.51 0.59 -22.89
CA PRO A 16 -14.70 -0.15 -21.64
C PRO A 16 -13.43 -0.79 -21.07
N ALA A 17 -12.42 -1.07 -21.90
CA ALA A 17 -11.16 -1.63 -21.46
C ALA A 17 -10.30 -0.62 -20.70
N ILE A 18 -10.31 0.65 -21.12
CA ILE A 18 -9.59 1.74 -20.42
C ILE A 18 -10.14 1.89 -18.99
N GLN A 19 -11.46 1.87 -18.83
CA GLN A 19 -12.08 1.89 -17.51
C GLN A 19 -11.73 0.65 -16.67
N SER A 20 -11.68 -0.52 -17.31
CA SER A 20 -11.29 -1.77 -16.65
C SER A 20 -9.84 -1.73 -16.17
N LEU A 21 -8.93 -1.16 -16.95
CA LEU A 21 -7.51 -1.00 -16.61
C LEU A 21 -7.29 0.02 -15.47
N ALA A 22 -8.04 1.13 -15.47
CA ALA A 22 -8.07 2.07 -14.35
C ALA A 22 -8.58 1.41 -13.05
N GLY A 23 -9.60 0.55 -13.17
CA GLY A 23 -10.11 -0.26 -12.06
C GLY A 23 -9.06 -1.24 -11.53
N LEU A 24 -8.33 -1.92 -12.43
CA LEU A 24 -7.23 -2.81 -12.08
C LEU A 24 -6.11 -2.05 -11.34
N ALA A 25 -5.66 -0.91 -11.85
CA ALA A 25 -4.61 -0.10 -11.22
C ALA A 25 -5.02 0.38 -9.81
N SER A 26 -6.26 0.82 -9.65
CA SER A 26 -6.82 1.18 -8.34
C SER A 26 -6.86 -0.01 -7.39
N PHE A 27 -7.33 -1.17 -7.87
CA PHE A 27 -7.39 -2.39 -7.08
C PHE A 27 -6.00 -2.83 -6.61
N LEU A 28 -5.00 -2.81 -7.49
CA LEU A 28 -3.61 -3.14 -7.17
C LEU A 28 -3.02 -2.20 -6.12
N THR A 29 -3.29 -0.90 -6.23
CA THR A 29 -2.87 0.12 -5.26
C THR A 29 -3.46 -0.17 -3.88
N ILE A 30 -4.77 -0.42 -3.80
CA ILE A 30 -5.47 -0.75 -2.55
C ILE A 30 -4.91 -2.06 -1.96
N ASN A 31 -4.75 -3.09 -2.79
CA ASN A 31 -4.25 -4.38 -2.35
C ASN A 31 -2.81 -4.29 -1.82
N THR A 32 -1.97 -3.44 -2.42
CA THR A 32 -0.61 -3.18 -1.93
C THR A 32 -0.62 -2.57 -0.54
N VAL A 33 -1.46 -1.54 -0.30
CA VAL A 33 -1.54 -0.86 0.99
C VAL A 33 -2.09 -1.79 2.07
N PHE A 34 -3.21 -2.46 1.81
CA PHE A 34 -3.81 -3.38 2.80
C PHE A 34 -2.98 -4.64 3.00
N GLY A 35 -2.40 -5.19 1.94
CA GLY A 35 -1.59 -6.41 1.98
C GLY A 35 -0.32 -6.24 2.82
N THR A 36 0.26 -5.04 2.85
CA THR A 36 1.45 -4.73 3.65
C THR A 36 1.12 -4.24 5.06
N SER A 37 0.11 -3.38 5.23
CA SER A 37 -0.22 -2.81 6.54
C SER A 37 -0.90 -3.79 7.50
N SER A 38 -1.81 -4.65 6.99
CA SER A 38 -2.57 -5.60 7.81
C SER A 38 -1.71 -6.58 8.62
N PRO A 39 -0.67 -7.25 8.05
CA PRO A 39 0.18 -8.13 8.84
C PRO A 39 0.98 -7.36 9.89
N ILE A 40 1.50 -6.17 9.55
CA ILE A 40 2.30 -5.33 10.45
C ILE A 40 1.50 -4.91 11.69
N PHE A 41 0.21 -4.57 11.53
CA PHE A 41 -0.66 -4.23 12.67
C PHE A 41 -0.76 -5.37 13.70
N ASN A 42 -0.69 -6.63 13.24
CA ASN A 42 -0.80 -7.81 14.09
C ASN A 42 0.54 -8.23 14.68
N THR A 43 1.61 -8.27 13.87
CA THR A 43 2.92 -8.75 14.30
C THR A 43 3.63 -7.75 15.23
N PHE A 44 3.64 -6.47 14.86
CA PHE A 44 4.38 -5.46 15.61
C PHE A 44 3.82 -5.24 17.02
N ALA A 45 2.51 -5.40 17.22
CA ALA A 45 1.90 -5.29 18.54
C ALA A 45 2.42 -6.33 19.54
N ILE A 46 2.76 -7.53 19.05
CA ILE A 46 3.35 -8.61 19.85
C ILE A 46 4.82 -8.29 20.14
N GLU A 47 5.58 -7.92 19.09
CA GLU A 47 7.01 -7.63 19.19
C GLU A 47 7.31 -6.41 20.06
N LYS A 48 6.44 -5.38 20.02
CA LYS A 48 6.56 -4.17 20.83
C LYS A 48 6.73 -4.45 22.33
N LYS A 49 6.04 -5.47 22.86
CA LYS A 49 6.16 -5.87 24.27
C LYS A 49 7.56 -6.37 24.59
N ILE A 50 8.16 -7.13 23.68
CA ILE A 50 9.52 -7.65 23.79
C ILE A 50 10.52 -6.50 23.68
N ILE A 51 10.32 -5.60 22.71
CA ILE A 51 11.17 -4.42 22.49
C ILE A 51 11.19 -3.52 23.72
N MET A 52 10.02 -3.27 24.34
CA MET A 52 9.96 -2.48 25.57
C MET A 52 10.70 -3.15 26.74
N ARG A 53 10.63 -4.48 26.85
CA ARG A 53 11.36 -5.23 27.87
C ARG A 53 12.87 -5.11 27.66
N GLU A 54 13.35 -5.31 26.44
CA GLU A 54 14.79 -5.26 26.11
C GLU A 54 15.36 -3.84 26.24
N ARG A 55 14.57 -2.83 25.89
CA ARG A 55 14.90 -1.42 26.12
C ARG A 55 15.06 -1.11 27.61
N ASN A 56 14.17 -1.62 28.45
CA ASN A 56 14.26 -1.43 29.91
C ASN A 56 15.48 -2.15 30.52
N SER A 57 15.98 -3.21 29.87
CA SER A 57 17.23 -3.88 30.23
C SER A 57 18.49 -3.19 29.69
N GLY A 58 18.35 -2.10 28.92
CA GLY A 58 19.48 -1.32 28.41
C GLY A 58 20.21 -1.93 27.20
N LEU A 59 19.59 -2.89 26.49
CA LEU A 59 20.20 -3.58 25.35
C LEU A 59 20.35 -2.69 24.10
N TYR A 60 19.34 -1.87 23.79
CA TYR A 60 19.35 -0.97 22.62
C TYR A 60 18.29 0.14 22.75
N ASN A 61 18.39 1.16 21.89
CA ASN A 61 17.43 2.27 21.84
C ASN A 61 16.17 1.91 21.04
N GLY A 62 15.02 2.47 21.42
CA GLY A 62 13.77 2.23 20.68
C GLY A 62 13.81 2.68 19.21
N PHE A 63 14.65 3.66 18.88
CA PHE A 63 14.85 4.12 17.51
C PHE A 63 15.51 3.03 16.64
N ASP A 64 16.54 2.38 17.15
CA ASP A 64 17.30 1.35 16.41
C ASP A 64 16.43 0.14 16.09
N ALA A 65 15.58 -0.27 17.05
CA ALA A 65 14.61 -1.35 16.83
C ALA A 65 13.53 -0.97 15.84
N TYR A 66 13.00 0.26 15.91
CA TYR A 66 12.02 0.75 14.94
C TYR A 66 12.59 0.80 13.53
N PHE A 67 13.80 1.35 13.38
CA PHE A 67 14.46 1.50 12.08
C PHE A 67 14.82 0.14 11.48
N THR A 68 15.38 -0.78 12.29
CA THR A 68 15.67 -2.15 11.85
C THR A 68 14.41 -2.86 11.39
N LYS A 69 13.32 -2.75 12.17
CA LYS A 69 12.03 -3.36 11.80
C LYS A 69 11.47 -2.78 10.51
N LEU A 70 11.56 -1.46 10.33
CA LEU A 70 11.13 -0.79 9.10
C LEU A 70 11.91 -1.29 7.87
N MET A 71 13.23 -1.43 7.97
CA MET A 71 14.05 -1.91 6.85
C MET A 71 13.71 -3.36 6.48
N VAL A 72 13.58 -4.24 7.48
CA VAL A 72 13.26 -5.66 7.24
C VAL A 72 11.87 -5.81 6.61
N GLU A 73 10.85 -5.19 7.20
CA GLU A 73 9.47 -5.28 6.69
C GLU A 73 9.33 -4.67 5.29
N SER A 74 10.02 -3.54 5.03
CA SER A 74 10.02 -2.92 3.71
C SER A 74 10.68 -3.80 2.65
N LEU A 75 11.85 -4.38 2.95
CA LEU A 75 12.56 -5.26 2.01
C LEU A 75 11.74 -6.51 1.66
N VAL A 76 11.20 -7.18 2.67
CA VAL A 76 10.40 -8.39 2.49
C VAL A 76 9.13 -8.07 1.69
N SER A 77 8.40 -7.02 2.10
CA SER A 77 7.17 -6.60 1.41
C SER A 77 7.43 -6.16 -0.04
N SER A 78 8.57 -5.49 -0.30
CA SER A 78 8.99 -5.04 -1.63
C SER A 78 9.26 -6.22 -2.58
N MET A 79 9.88 -7.30 -2.07
CA MET A 79 10.08 -8.52 -2.86
C MET A 79 8.74 -9.17 -3.24
N PHE A 80 7.83 -9.33 -2.28
CA PHE A 80 6.52 -9.93 -2.53
C PHE A 80 5.69 -9.11 -3.53
N ILE A 81 5.65 -7.79 -3.38
CA ILE A 81 4.85 -6.95 -4.29
C ILE A 81 5.43 -6.95 -5.71
N THR A 82 6.75 -7.00 -5.85
CA THR A 82 7.40 -7.03 -7.16
C THR A 82 7.01 -8.29 -7.92
N ILE A 83 7.06 -9.46 -7.27
CA ILE A 83 6.63 -10.73 -7.87
C ILE A 83 5.13 -10.68 -8.22
N TYR A 84 4.33 -10.15 -7.32
CA TYR A 84 2.88 -10.02 -7.48
C TYR A 84 2.50 -9.13 -8.69
N ILE A 85 3.13 -7.98 -8.84
CA ILE A 85 2.84 -7.06 -9.95
C ILE A 85 3.38 -7.63 -11.26
N PHE A 86 4.60 -8.18 -11.23
CA PHE A 86 5.22 -8.74 -12.41
C PHE A 86 4.36 -9.86 -13.02
N GLY A 87 3.86 -10.79 -12.20
CA GLY A 87 3.00 -11.86 -12.72
C GLY A 87 1.62 -11.37 -13.19
N ILE A 88 1.03 -10.32 -12.60
CA ILE A 88 -0.21 -9.73 -13.13
C ILE A 88 0.05 -9.08 -14.48
N CYS A 89 1.15 -8.33 -14.61
CA CYS A 89 1.54 -7.69 -15.86
C CYS A 89 1.74 -8.72 -16.99
N LEU A 90 2.33 -9.89 -16.69
CA LEU A 90 2.47 -10.98 -17.65
C LEU A 90 1.13 -11.58 -18.08
N MET A 91 0.18 -11.72 -17.14
CA MET A 91 -1.14 -12.31 -17.42
C MET A 91 -2.05 -11.38 -18.21
N THR A 92 -1.98 -10.07 -17.95
CA THR A 92 -2.83 -9.08 -18.65
C THR A 92 -2.44 -8.93 -20.14
N LYS A 93 -1.25 -9.41 -20.56
CA LYS A 93 -0.73 -9.27 -21.94
C LYS A 93 -0.82 -7.87 -22.54
N ALA A 94 -1.09 -6.84 -21.74
CA ALA A 94 -1.08 -5.47 -22.20
C ALA A 94 0.34 -5.22 -22.73
N ALA A 95 0.45 -4.69 -23.94
CA ALA A 95 1.70 -4.39 -24.64
C ALA A 95 2.46 -3.23 -23.95
N LEU A 96 2.72 -3.39 -22.66
CA LEU A 96 3.32 -2.42 -21.78
C LEU A 96 4.82 -2.52 -22.01
N GLY A 97 5.39 -1.48 -22.64
CA GLY A 97 6.83 -1.40 -22.82
C GLY A 97 7.56 -1.56 -21.47
N PHE A 98 8.75 -2.15 -21.47
CA PHE A 98 9.56 -2.40 -20.27
C PHE A 98 9.70 -1.18 -19.35
N LYS A 99 9.76 0.03 -19.94
CA LYS A 99 9.80 1.31 -19.20
C LYS A 99 8.56 1.55 -18.34
N PHE A 100 7.37 1.16 -18.81
CA PHE A 100 6.13 1.32 -18.05
C PHE A 100 6.10 0.34 -16.87
N ILE A 101 6.44 -0.93 -17.11
CA ILE A 101 6.49 -1.97 -16.06
C ILE A 101 7.47 -1.57 -14.95
N SER A 102 8.67 -1.10 -15.32
CA SER A 102 9.67 -0.64 -14.35
C SER A 102 9.17 0.54 -13.51
N LYS A 103 8.53 1.55 -14.13
CA LYS A 103 7.92 2.67 -13.40
C LYS A 103 6.81 2.21 -12.46
N PHE A 104 5.95 1.30 -12.92
CA PHE A 104 4.84 0.78 -12.15
C PHE A 104 5.32 -0.01 -10.92
N ILE A 105 6.33 -0.88 -11.09
CA ILE A 105 6.97 -1.58 -9.97
C ILE A 105 7.59 -0.58 -8.99
N PHE A 106 8.34 0.41 -9.47
CA PHE A 106 8.96 1.42 -8.60
C PHE A 106 7.94 2.23 -7.77
N LEU A 107 6.81 2.58 -8.39
CA LEU A 107 5.70 3.26 -7.73
C LEU A 107 5.12 2.41 -6.61
N HIS A 108 4.90 1.12 -6.85
CA HIS A 108 4.40 0.21 -5.83
C HIS A 108 5.41 -0.06 -4.71
N ILE A 109 6.71 -0.14 -5.01
CA ILE A 109 7.76 -0.21 -3.97
C ILE A 109 7.71 1.03 -3.07
N SER A 110 7.53 2.22 -3.67
CA SER A 110 7.39 3.47 -2.91
C SER A 110 6.14 3.45 -2.01
N LEU A 111 5.03 2.91 -2.53
CA LEU A 111 3.79 2.74 -1.78
C LEU A 111 3.92 1.74 -0.63
N VAL A 112 4.67 0.65 -0.82
CA VAL A 112 5.01 -0.31 0.23
C VAL A 112 5.81 0.36 1.35
N ASN A 113 6.84 1.13 1.01
CA ASN A 113 7.64 1.86 2.01
C ASN A 113 6.79 2.81 2.85
N TYR A 114 5.87 3.53 2.20
CA TYR A 114 4.90 4.37 2.90
C TYR A 114 4.01 3.53 3.83
N SER A 115 3.41 2.46 3.31
CA SER A 115 2.47 1.61 4.05
C SER A 115 3.13 0.94 5.27
N CYS A 116 4.36 0.44 5.13
CA CYS A 116 5.14 -0.10 6.25
C CYS A 116 5.40 0.96 7.32
N SER A 117 5.86 2.15 6.91
CA SER A 117 6.12 3.26 7.85
C SER A 117 4.86 3.70 8.58
N PHE A 118 3.75 3.81 7.85
CA PHE A 118 2.44 4.17 8.39
C PHE A 118 1.92 3.12 9.38
N ALA A 119 1.99 1.84 9.03
CA ALA A 119 1.51 0.75 9.86
C ALA A 119 2.33 0.61 11.15
N LEU A 120 3.66 0.74 11.05
CA LEU A 120 4.55 0.74 12.21
C LEU A 120 4.30 1.94 13.13
N ALA A 121 4.08 3.14 12.57
CA ALA A 121 3.79 4.34 13.35
C ALA A 121 2.50 4.20 14.17
N ILE A 122 1.41 3.72 13.54
CA ILE A 122 0.14 3.49 14.26
C ILE A 122 0.29 2.41 15.32
N SER A 123 0.98 1.31 15.00
CA SER A 123 1.21 0.22 15.95
C SER A 123 2.14 0.61 17.10
N ALA A 124 3.00 1.62 16.90
CA ALA A 124 3.80 2.21 17.96
C ALA A 124 2.96 3.09 18.91
N ILE A 125 1.93 3.77 18.41
CA ILE A 125 1.03 4.60 19.22
C ILE A 125 0.03 3.73 19.98
N VAL A 126 -0.60 2.77 19.31
CA VAL A 126 -1.67 1.93 19.87
C VAL A 126 -1.06 0.72 20.61
N GLN A 127 -1.65 0.32 21.74
CA GLN A 127 -1.16 -0.81 22.53
C GLN A 127 -1.81 -2.15 22.16
N ASN A 128 -3.04 -2.13 21.66
CA ASN A 128 -3.82 -3.31 21.31
C ASN A 128 -3.82 -3.55 19.80
N HIS A 129 -3.46 -4.76 19.37
CA HIS A 129 -3.42 -5.16 17.95
C HIS A 129 -4.77 -4.97 17.24
N MET A 130 -5.88 -5.30 17.90
CA MET A 130 -7.23 -5.15 17.33
C MET A 130 -7.55 -3.68 17.06
N ILE A 131 -7.23 -2.80 18.02
CA ILE A 131 -7.47 -1.36 17.88
C ILE A 131 -6.54 -0.78 16.79
N SER A 132 -5.28 -1.22 16.74
CA SER A 132 -4.31 -0.78 15.72
C SER A 132 -4.82 -1.07 14.31
N GLN A 133 -5.30 -2.30 14.07
CA GLN A 133 -5.84 -2.69 12.79
C GLN A 133 -7.10 -1.91 12.41
N VAL A 134 -8.04 -1.71 13.34
CA VAL A 134 -9.27 -0.95 13.09
C VAL A 134 -8.95 0.51 12.76
N VAL A 135 -8.12 1.17 13.57
CA VAL A 135 -7.77 2.58 13.37
C VAL A 135 -6.97 2.76 12.07
N GLY A 136 -5.97 1.90 11.83
CA GLY A 136 -5.13 1.98 10.64
C GLY A 136 -5.89 1.70 9.35
N SER A 137 -6.77 0.69 9.34
CA SER A 137 -7.64 0.42 8.19
C SER A 137 -8.63 1.55 7.94
N MET A 138 -9.22 2.14 8.99
CA MET A 138 -10.15 3.26 8.86
C MET A 138 -9.47 4.49 8.23
N ILE A 139 -8.23 4.82 8.63
CA ILE A 139 -7.46 5.91 8.02
C ILE A 139 -7.12 5.59 6.56
N ASN A 140 -6.71 4.35 6.25
CA ASN A 140 -6.45 3.93 4.88
C ASN A 140 -7.70 4.06 3.99
N ILE A 141 -8.89 3.71 4.49
CA ILE A 141 -10.16 3.87 3.76
C ILE A 141 -10.41 5.35 3.45
N LEU A 142 -10.17 6.26 4.39
CA LEU A 142 -10.29 7.69 4.15
C LEU A 142 -9.35 8.17 3.04
N PHE A 143 -8.12 7.65 2.97
CA PHE A 143 -7.19 7.97 1.89
C PHE A 143 -7.62 7.38 0.54
N ILE A 144 -8.21 6.19 0.52
CA ILE A 144 -8.71 5.55 -0.70
C ILE A 144 -9.90 6.30 -1.28
N LEU A 145 -10.85 6.72 -0.43
CA LEU A 145 -12.01 7.50 -0.86
C LEU A 145 -11.59 8.81 -1.56
N ASN A 146 -10.53 9.44 -1.04
CA ASN A 146 -9.95 10.66 -1.61
C ASN A 146 -8.91 10.40 -2.74
N GLY A 147 -8.75 9.13 -3.15
CA GLY A 147 -7.74 8.62 -4.08
C GLY A 147 -7.97 8.90 -5.56
N GLY A 148 -8.94 9.74 -5.92
CA GLY A 148 -9.23 10.16 -7.30
C GLY A 148 -10.03 9.15 -8.14
N PHE A 149 -9.94 7.85 -7.87
CA PHE A 149 -10.77 6.84 -8.55
C PHE A 149 -12.23 6.83 -8.07
N TYR A 150 -12.45 6.87 -6.76
CA TYR A 150 -13.81 6.75 -6.16
C TYR A 150 -14.54 8.08 -6.03
N SER A 151 -13.82 9.20 -6.02
CA SER A 151 -14.41 10.53 -5.90
C SER A 151 -13.72 11.47 -6.88
N ASN A 152 -14.52 12.19 -7.67
CA ASN A 152 -14.01 13.20 -8.57
C ASN A 152 -13.37 14.34 -7.74
N SER A 153 -12.13 14.70 -8.05
CA SER A 153 -11.34 15.72 -7.34
C SER A 153 -12.00 17.11 -7.32
N GLU A 154 -12.93 17.37 -8.24
CA GLU A 154 -13.67 18.64 -8.32
C GLU A 154 -14.91 18.68 -7.44
N ALA A 155 -15.48 17.51 -7.11
CA ALA A 155 -16.67 17.38 -6.26
C ALA A 155 -16.32 17.37 -4.75
N ILE A 156 -15.03 17.33 -4.39
CA ILE A 156 -14.59 17.28 -2.99
C ILE A 156 -14.70 18.68 -2.36
N PRO A 157 -15.41 18.85 -1.23
CA PRO A 157 -15.48 20.11 -0.51
C PRO A 157 -14.07 20.64 -0.16
N ARG A 158 -13.87 21.96 -0.22
CA ARG A 158 -12.56 22.60 0.05
C ARG A 158 -11.95 22.16 1.39
N PHE A 159 -12.78 21.90 2.39
CA PHE A 159 -12.37 21.44 3.72
C PHE A 159 -11.77 20.03 3.77
N ILE A 160 -12.00 19.17 2.77
CA ILE A 160 -11.48 17.78 2.73
C ILE A 160 -10.37 17.64 1.66
N LYS A 161 -10.24 18.63 0.77
CA LYS A 161 -9.28 18.62 -0.34
C LYS A 161 -7.82 18.43 0.10
N TRP A 162 -7.45 18.91 1.29
CA TRP A 162 -6.12 18.71 1.85
C TRP A 162 -5.79 17.22 2.09
N LEU A 163 -6.78 16.40 2.41
CA LEU A 163 -6.59 14.97 2.63
C LEU A 163 -6.22 14.25 1.34
N SER A 164 -6.81 14.67 0.21
CA SER A 164 -6.47 14.18 -1.13
C SER A 164 -5.06 14.59 -1.56
N LEU A 165 -4.58 15.77 -1.12
CA LEU A 165 -3.22 16.28 -1.36
C LEU A 165 -2.15 15.56 -0.53
N ILE A 166 -2.51 15.02 0.63
CA ILE A 166 -1.58 14.28 1.49
C ILE A 166 -1.54 12.79 1.11
N SER A 167 -2.64 12.26 0.55
CA SER A 167 -2.77 10.82 0.31
C SER A 167 -1.80 10.31 -0.78
N PRO A 168 -0.88 9.39 -0.45
CA PRO A 168 0.00 8.78 -1.45
C PRO A 168 -0.75 7.84 -2.40
N ILE A 169 -1.93 7.34 -1.98
CA ILE A 169 -2.80 6.50 -2.80
C ILE A 169 -3.33 7.27 -4.03
N ASN A 170 -3.70 8.55 -3.87
CA ASN A 170 -4.11 9.40 -4.98
C ASN A 170 -2.98 9.64 -5.99
N TYR A 171 -1.77 9.88 -5.49
CA TYR A 171 -0.59 10.06 -6.34
C TYR A 171 -0.20 8.77 -7.06
N ALA A 172 -0.25 7.63 -6.36
CA ALA A 172 0.00 6.31 -6.94
C ALA A 172 -0.99 6.01 -8.06
N PHE A 173 -2.28 6.26 -7.86
CA PHE A 173 -3.29 6.05 -8.89
C PHE A 173 -3.09 6.98 -10.10
N LYS A 174 -2.88 8.28 -9.88
CA LYS A 174 -2.64 9.24 -10.97
C LYS A 174 -1.38 8.95 -11.79
N ALA A 175 -0.33 8.42 -11.17
CA ALA A 175 0.91 8.07 -11.85
C ALA A 175 0.88 6.68 -12.50
N SER A 176 -0.15 5.87 -12.22
CA SER A 176 -0.38 4.57 -12.86
C SER A 176 -1.19 4.64 -14.17
N LEU A 177 -1.84 5.78 -14.42
CA LEU A 177 -2.60 6.10 -15.63
C LEU A 177 -1.70 6.81 -16.65
#